data_AF-A0A3P6TY63-F1
#
_entry.id   AF-A0A3P6TY63-F1
#
_cell.length_a   1.000
_cell.length_b   1.000
_cell.length_c   1.000
_cell.angle_alpha   90.00
_cell.angle_beta   90.00
_cell.angle_gamma   90.00
#
_symmetry.space_group_name_H-M   'P 1'
#
loop_
_entity.id
_entity.type
_entity.pdbx_description
1 polymer ?
#
loop_
_entity_poly.entity_id
_entity_poly.type
_entity_poly.pdbx_seq_one_letter_code
_entity_poly.pdbx_strand_id
1 'polypeptide(L)' 'MAEHSFYAVGHGRKPGVYEKWADVQEQIKDFPQPVYKKFATKAEAEDYVNLRRAERVS' A
#
# COMPACT_ATOMS: atom_id res chain seq x y z
N MET A 1 21.46 7.95 2.70
CA MET A 1 21.37 6.81 3.64
C MET A 1 20.01 6.17 3.45
N ALA A 2 19.93 4.83 3.45
CA ALA A 2 18.81 4.05 2.93
C ALA A 2 17.44 4.54 3.46
N GLU A 3 16.67 5.13 2.57
CA GLU A 3 15.31 5.59 2.79
C GLU A 3 14.42 4.35 2.98
N HIS A 4 14.16 3.97 4.22
CA HIS A 4 13.15 2.97 4.57
C HIS A 4 11.77 3.49 4.17
N SER A 5 11.43 3.36 2.89
CA SER A 5 10.13 3.74 2.34
C SER A 5 9.19 2.55 2.46
N PHE A 6 8.18 2.65 3.31
CA PHE A 6 7.11 1.67 3.39
C PHE A 6 6.09 1.97 2.31
N TYR A 7 5.65 0.95 1.59
CA TYR A 7 4.67 1.05 0.53
C TYR A 7 3.33 0.50 1.02
N ALA A 8 2.36 1.39 1.23
CA ALA A 8 0.99 1.00 1.51
C ALA A 8 0.23 0.77 0.22
N VAL A 9 -0.34 -0.42 0.02
CA VAL A 9 -1.27 -0.73 -1.05
C VAL A 9 -2.69 -0.64 -0.49
N GLY A 10 -3.40 0.44 -0.81
CA GLY A 10 -4.80 0.62 -0.41
C GLY A 10 -5.79 0.01 -1.41
N HIS A 11 -5.39 -0.16 -2.67
CA HIS A 11 -6.20 -0.83 -3.70
C HIS A 11 -5.29 -1.64 -4.62
N GLY A 12 -5.48 -2.95 -4.63
CA GLY A 12 -4.64 -3.89 -5.35
C GLY A 12 -5.12 -5.32 -5.11
N ARG A 13 -4.42 -6.31 -5.70
CA ARG A 13 -4.73 -7.73 -5.48
C ARG A 13 -4.64 -8.13 -3.99
N LYS A 14 -3.62 -7.63 -3.30
CA LYS A 14 -3.44 -7.77 -1.85
C LYS A 14 -3.19 -6.39 -1.24
N PRO A 15 -4.23 -5.74 -0.67
CA PRO A 15 -4.03 -4.52 0.09
C PRO A 15 -3.26 -4.81 1.38
N GLY A 16 -2.28 -3.98 1.71
CA GLY A 16 -1.33 -4.21 2.78
C GLY A 16 -0.13 -3.28 2.73
N VAL A 17 0.72 -3.32 3.75
CA VAL A 17 1.99 -2.57 3.79
C VAL A 17 3.13 -3.49 3.39
N TYR A 18 3.97 -3.01 2.47
CA TYR A 18 5.10 -3.71 1.90
C TYR A 18 6.37 -2.89 2.10
N GLU A 19 7.47 -3.58 2.35
CA GLU A 19 8.80 -2.96 2.45
C GLU A 19 9.57 -3.03 1.13
N LYS A 20 9.05 -3.78 0.15
CA LYS A 20 9.67 -4.06 -1.13
C LYS A 20 8.81 -3.55 -2.28
N TRP A 21 9.41 -2.76 -3.16
CA TRP A 21 8.76 -2.32 -4.39
C TRP A 21 8.43 -3.49 -5.34
N ALA A 22 9.27 -4.54 -5.39
CA ALA A 22 9.05 -5.70 -6.26
C ALA A 22 7.69 -6.37 -5.99
N ASP A 23 7.38 -6.64 -4.71
CA ASP A 23 6.09 -7.19 -4.30
C ASP A 23 4.93 -6.26 -4.69
N VAL A 24 5.06 -4.96 -4.44
CA VAL A 24 4.03 -3.96 -4.80
C VAL A 24 3.78 -3.95 -6.29
N GLN A 25 4.85 -3.94 -7.09
CA GLN A 25 4.79 -3.93 -8.55
C GLN A 25 4.01 -5.14 -9.09
N GLU A 26 4.21 -6.33 -8.52
CA GLU A 26 3.45 -7.53 -8.88
C GLU A 26 1.96 -7.45 -8.46
N GLN A 27 1.64 -6.78 -7.35
CA GLN A 27 0.24 -6.58 -6.93
C GLN A 27 -0.51 -5.56 -7.80
N ILE A 28 0.19 -4.58 -8.39
CA ILE A 28 -0.41 -3.47 -9.15
C ILE A 28 -0.35 -3.64 -10.68
N LYS A 29 0.63 -4.37 -11.21
CA LYS A 29 0.91 -4.52 -12.66
C LYS A 29 -0.29 -5.03 -13.48
N ASP A 30 -1.14 -5.84 -12.87
CA ASP A 30 -2.28 -6.50 -13.51
C ASP A 30 -3.58 -6.21 -12.75
N PHE A 31 -3.65 -5.05 -12.09
CA PHE A 31 -4.80 -4.65 -11.30
C PHE A 31 -5.38 -3.34 -11.85
N PRO A 32 -6.70 -3.28 -12.11
CA PRO A 32 -7.33 -2.04 -12.56
C PRO A 32 -7.34 -1.02 -11.42
N GLN A 33 -6.88 0.21 -11.72
CA GLN A 33 -6.81 1.33 -10.78
C GLN A 33 -6.09 1.02 -9.46
N PRO A 34 -4.82 0.56 -9.51
CA PRO A 34 -4.09 0.27 -8.31
C PRO A 34 -3.80 1.57 -7.57
N VAL A 35 -3.95 1.55 -6.26
CA VAL A 35 -3.63 2.69 -5.42
C VAL A 35 -2.68 2.24 -4.35
N TYR A 36 -1.49 2.81 -4.44
CA TYR A 36 -0.40 2.63 -3.51
C TYR A 36 0.18 3.99 -3.13
N LYS A 37 0.72 4.09 -1.92
CA LYS A 37 1.36 5.30 -1.42
C LYS A 37 2.58 4.94 -0.60
N LYS A 38 3.66 5.69 -0.78
CA LYS A 38 4.90 5.54 0.00
C LYS A 38 4.83 6.40 1.26
N PHE A 39 5.30 5.84 2.36
CA PHE A 39 5.35 6.45 3.69
C PHE A 39 6.73 6.28 4.30
N ALA A 40 7.11 7.22 5.16
CA ALA A 40 8.35 7.14 5.92
C ALA A 40 8.23 6.18 7.11
N THR A 41 6.99 5.88 7.56
CA THR A 41 6.73 5.03 8.71
C THR A 41 5.72 3.93 8.40
N LYS A 42 5.92 2.77 9.03
CA LYS A 42 4.99 1.62 8.93
C LYS A 42 3.60 1.96 9.49
N ALA A 43 3.55 2.76 10.56
CA ALA A 43 2.31 3.18 11.20
C ALA A 43 1.40 3.99 10.27
N GLU A 44 1.95 5.01 9.58
CA GLU A 44 1.16 5.78 8.60
C GLU A 44 0.72 4.94 7.41
N ALA A 45 1.57 4.01 6.98
CA ALA A 45 1.24 3.07 5.92
C ALA A 45 0.08 2.15 6.31
N GLU A 46 0.11 1.59 7.51
CA GLU A 46 -0.94 0.70 8.03
C GLU A 46 -2.25 1.46 8.22
N ASP A 47 -2.20 2.68 8.75
CA ASP A 47 -3.36 3.56 8.89
C ASP A 47 -4.00 3.84 7.54
N TYR A 48 -3.20 4.19 6.52
CA TYR A 48 -3.71 4.44 5.17
C TYR A 48 -4.42 3.21 4.57
N VAL A 49 -3.85 2.00 4.71
CA VAL A 49 -4.51 0.78 4.23
C VAL A 49 -5.80 0.51 5.01
N ASN A 50 -5.78 0.71 6.33
CA ASN A 50 -6.93 0.48 7.19
C ASN A 50 -8.08 1.46 6.88
N LEU A 51 -7.76 2.75 6.71
CA LEU A 51 -8.70 3.80 6.32
C LEU A 51 -9.36 3.46 4.98
N ARG A 52 -8.57 3.07 3.98
CA ARG A 52 -9.03 2.69 2.63
C ARG A 52 -9.91 1.43 2.65
N ARG A 53 -9.67 0.50 3.58
CA ARG A 53 -10.52 -0.67 3.80
C ARG A 53 -11.85 -0.30 4.46
N ALA A 54 -11.82 0.61 5.44
CA ALA A 54 -13.00 1.04 6.19
C ALA A 54 -13.98 1.86 5.32
N GLU A 55 -13.47 2.68 4.39
CA GLU A 55 -14.27 3.54 3.51
C GLU A 55 -15.21 2.75 2.56
N ARG A 56 -15.01 1.43 2.40
CA ARG A 56 -15.87 0.56 1.59
C ARG A 56 -17.14 0.08 2.34
N VAL A 57 -17.31 0.43 3.62
CA VAL A 57 -18.51 0.13 4.41
C VAL A 57 -19.23 1.43 4.72
N SER A 58 -20.10 1.88 3.80
CA SER A 58 -21.22 2.81 4.04
C SER A 58 -22.16 2.78 2.85
#